data_AF-A0A1G9FMX8-F1
#
_entry.id   AF-A0A1G9FMX8-F1
#
_cell.length_a   1.000
_cell.length_b   1.000
_cell.length_c   1.000
_cell.angle_alpha   90.00
_cell.angle_beta   90.00
_cell.angle_gamma   90.00
#
_symmetry.space_group_name_H-M   'P 1'
#
loop_
_entity.id
_entity.type
_entity.pdbx_description
1 polymer ?
#
loop_
_entity_poly.entity_id
_entity_poly.type
_entity_poly.pdbx_seq_one_letter_code
_entity_poly.pdbx_strand_id
1 'polypeptide(L)'
;MTNLNEIRDIVENTDHETLQNFVVNLLNEDENLVMRLRLLSKNELTEEDFDQYKKRYQEIVNPNVETGSFVPYRKAMRMERGLNDFLTEDVTGLVNNKYFDEAFDITKLIFLRLNKLNIVDSGGVTDDIMREIFRVWQAILNQGPKTITATMFRWIISRRDHLGDTTDPDQYLEFLINNFREPNQMERKLQIAGQQIEELEDDTQPWSYPVDEERWAKFYLELAEQMEDEDKIERFIAEHLYLFEVRNFAIERHISKAEYDEAIELLKEGRAIEFKRHELNRKYTIQLKELYKIKRNREAYLKELWLLTTKYELQSLEPFNELKAQYSEEEWAEVREEIFETLPENARLADYYRNEGLEERILEYVQNSTYSGDVLTYEADLKDKYPDEMLDIYEKFARGRMKMANERRLYREIVEFTRGMLDYPDGRDRVDQLIEEWTAEYQHRPAMIEELEKLK
;
A
#
# COMPACT_ATOMS: atom_id res chain seq x y z
N MET A 1 -7.07 -35.63 -5.99
CA MET A 1 -6.47 -35.42 -4.65
C MET A 1 -6.73 -36.68 -3.87
N THR A 2 -5.71 -37.51 -3.67
CA THR A 2 -5.79 -38.71 -2.84
C THR A 2 -6.03 -38.28 -1.39
N ASN A 3 -6.96 -38.93 -0.70
CA ASN A 3 -7.32 -38.56 0.67
C ASN A 3 -6.13 -38.89 1.60
N LEU A 4 -5.69 -37.93 2.43
CA LEU A 4 -4.60 -38.13 3.41
C LEU A 4 -4.84 -39.35 4.32
N ASN A 5 -6.11 -39.66 4.61
CA ASN A 5 -6.47 -40.84 5.40
C ASN A 5 -6.27 -42.14 4.62
N GLU A 6 -6.58 -42.19 3.33
CA GLU A 6 -6.30 -43.37 2.49
C GLU A 6 -4.79 -43.61 2.36
N ILE A 7 -3.99 -42.55 2.23
CA ILE A 7 -2.52 -42.69 2.17
C ILE A 7 -1.99 -43.28 3.48
N ARG A 8 -2.47 -42.78 4.62
CA ARG A 8 -2.07 -43.30 5.94
C ARG A 8 -2.46 -44.76 6.11
N ASP A 9 -3.69 -45.13 5.73
CA ASP A 9 -4.16 -46.52 5.79
C ASP A 9 -3.31 -47.45 4.92
N ILE A 10 -2.90 -47.01 3.72
CA ILE A 10 -2.00 -47.80 2.86
C ILE A 10 -0.64 -48.00 3.54
N VAL A 11 -0.05 -46.95 4.10
CA VAL A 11 1.25 -47.01 4.77
C VAL A 11 1.20 -47.91 6.01
N GLU A 12 0.16 -47.81 6.82
CA GLU A 12 -0.01 -48.60 8.05
C GLU A 12 -0.27 -50.09 7.77
N ASN A 13 -0.93 -50.42 6.66
CA ASN A 13 -1.23 -51.80 6.28
C ASN A 13 -0.16 -52.45 5.38
N THR A 14 0.85 -51.69 4.95
CA THR A 14 1.99 -52.22 4.18
C THR A 14 3.03 -52.80 5.13
N ASP A 15 3.54 -53.99 4.84
CA ASP A 15 4.57 -54.60 5.68
C ASP A 15 5.89 -53.80 5.63
N HIS A 16 6.69 -53.95 6.68
CA HIS A 16 7.89 -53.14 6.87
C HIS A 16 8.91 -53.29 5.73
N GLU A 17 9.08 -54.50 5.19
CA GLU A 17 10.08 -54.78 4.16
C GLU A 17 9.65 -54.15 2.82
N THR A 18 8.37 -54.29 2.46
CA THR A 18 7.80 -53.63 1.27
C THR A 18 7.89 -52.11 1.38
N LEU A 19 7.54 -51.53 2.55
CA LEU A 19 7.63 -50.08 2.77
C LEU A 19 9.08 -49.60 2.70
N GLN A 20 10.02 -50.33 3.32
CA GLN A 20 11.44 -49.99 3.30
C GLN A 20 12.01 -50.01 1.88
N ASN A 21 11.73 -51.07 1.11
CA ASN A 21 12.19 -51.18 -0.28
C ASN A 21 11.56 -50.09 -1.17
N PHE A 22 10.29 -49.77 -0.96
CA PHE A 22 9.62 -48.68 -1.67
C PHE A 22 10.30 -47.34 -1.38
N VAL A 23 10.58 -47.04 -0.11
CA VAL A 23 11.31 -45.84 0.28
C VAL A 23 12.70 -45.83 -0.33
N VAL A 24 13.47 -46.92 -0.26
CA VAL A 24 14.82 -46.99 -0.89
C VAL A 24 14.76 -46.73 -2.39
N ASN A 25 13.77 -47.28 -3.09
CA ASN A 25 13.61 -47.01 -4.53
C ASN A 25 13.27 -45.55 -4.81
N LEU A 26 12.37 -44.93 -4.05
CA LEU A 26 12.06 -43.50 -4.16
C LEU A 26 13.30 -42.63 -3.92
N LEU A 27 14.08 -42.95 -2.88
CA LEU A 27 15.31 -42.24 -2.55
C LEU A 27 16.38 -42.38 -3.65
N ASN A 28 16.43 -43.54 -4.32
CA ASN A 28 17.34 -43.77 -5.43
C ASN A 28 16.94 -43.00 -6.71
N GLU A 29 15.67 -42.62 -6.82
CA GLU A 29 15.13 -41.84 -7.95
C GLU A 29 15.20 -40.33 -7.73
N ASP A 30 15.19 -39.85 -6.48
CA ASP A 30 15.20 -38.44 -6.12
C ASP A 30 16.18 -38.13 -4.97
N GLU A 31 17.34 -37.55 -5.32
CA GLU A 31 18.37 -37.11 -4.38
C GLU A 31 17.81 -36.12 -3.32
N ASN A 32 16.76 -35.34 -3.64
CA ASN A 32 16.16 -34.41 -2.70
C ASN A 32 15.44 -35.13 -1.55
N LEU A 33 14.80 -36.28 -1.84
CA LEU A 33 14.17 -37.11 -0.82
C LEU A 33 15.21 -37.73 0.11
N VAL A 34 16.41 -38.01 -0.39
CA VAL A 34 17.55 -38.46 0.45
C VAL A 34 17.90 -37.40 1.49
N MET A 35 18.06 -36.14 1.07
CA MET A 35 18.38 -35.04 1.97
C MET A 35 17.29 -34.85 3.04
N ARG A 36 16.01 -34.83 2.62
CA ARG A 36 14.87 -34.71 3.53
C ARG A 36 14.80 -35.84 4.54
N LEU A 37 15.00 -37.08 4.09
CA LEU A 37 14.96 -38.22 4.98
C LEU A 37 16.10 -38.14 6.00
N ARG A 38 17.32 -37.77 5.59
CA ARG A 38 18.46 -37.60 6.51
C ARG A 38 18.19 -36.57 7.61
N LEU A 39 17.57 -35.45 7.26
CA LEU A 39 17.12 -34.44 8.23
C LEU A 39 16.06 -34.98 9.20
N LEU A 40 15.11 -35.79 8.70
CA LEU A 40 14.06 -36.38 9.54
C LEU A 40 14.60 -37.48 10.46
N SER A 41 15.59 -38.24 10.01
CA SER A 41 16.19 -39.36 10.74
C SER A 41 17.33 -38.95 11.68
N LYS A 42 17.64 -37.65 11.80
CA LYS A 42 18.74 -37.09 12.62
C LYS A 42 20.11 -37.70 12.33
N ASN A 43 20.36 -38.09 11.08
CA ASN A 43 21.69 -38.50 10.66
C ASN A 43 22.57 -37.26 10.50
N GLU A 44 23.87 -37.38 10.81
CA GLU A 44 24.82 -36.29 10.53
C GLU A 44 24.92 -36.06 9.02
N LEU A 45 24.75 -34.81 8.60
CA LEU A 45 24.99 -34.38 7.21
C LEU A 45 26.48 -34.31 6.91
N THR A 46 26.84 -34.65 5.67
CA THR A 46 28.22 -34.58 5.16
C THR A 46 28.46 -33.30 4.35
N GLU A 47 29.71 -32.99 4.01
CA GLU A 47 30.03 -31.89 3.07
C GLU A 47 29.35 -32.07 1.70
N GLU A 48 29.26 -33.31 1.22
CA GLU A 48 28.60 -33.65 -0.03
C GLU A 48 27.10 -33.33 0.01
N ASP A 49 26.45 -33.49 1.18
CA ASP A 49 25.04 -33.12 1.36
C ASP A 49 24.84 -31.60 1.23
N PHE A 50 25.76 -30.78 1.73
CA PHE A 50 25.71 -29.33 1.58
C PHE A 50 25.95 -28.86 0.14
N ASP A 51 26.75 -29.59 -0.62
CA ASP A 51 26.89 -29.35 -2.06
C ASP A 51 25.61 -29.70 -2.84
N GLN A 52 24.83 -30.69 -2.38
CA GLN A 52 23.51 -30.98 -2.93
C GLN A 52 22.51 -29.82 -2.69
N TYR A 53 22.54 -29.15 -1.53
CA TYR A 53 21.73 -27.93 -1.32
C TYR A 53 22.06 -26.83 -2.33
N LYS A 54 23.35 -26.62 -2.62
CA LYS A 54 23.77 -25.63 -3.64
C LYS A 54 23.32 -26.05 -5.03
N LYS A 55 23.45 -27.33 -5.38
CA LYS A 55 22.97 -27.89 -6.65
C LYS A 55 21.47 -27.70 -6.81
N ARG A 56 20.68 -28.03 -5.79
CA ARG A 56 19.22 -27.85 -5.79
C ARG A 56 18.82 -26.39 -5.99
N TYR A 57 19.45 -25.47 -5.25
CA TYR A 57 19.25 -24.04 -5.48
C TYR A 57 19.54 -23.63 -6.94
N GLN A 58 20.64 -24.13 -7.53
CA GLN A 58 21.00 -23.83 -8.92
C GLN A 58 19.98 -24.40 -9.91
N GLU A 59 19.44 -25.58 -9.66
CA GLU A 59 18.38 -26.21 -10.48
C GLU A 59 17.07 -25.43 -10.41
N ILE A 60 16.79 -24.74 -9.30
CA ILE A 60 15.64 -23.85 -9.17
C ILE A 60 15.87 -22.54 -9.92
N VAL A 61 17.03 -21.91 -9.77
CA VAL A 61 17.29 -20.56 -10.30
C VAL A 61 17.67 -20.57 -11.77
N ASN A 62 18.65 -21.37 -12.18
CA ASN A 62 19.28 -21.27 -13.49
C ASN A 62 18.31 -21.44 -14.68
N PRO A 63 17.31 -22.35 -14.67
CA PRO A 63 16.37 -22.48 -15.77
C PRO A 63 15.48 -21.24 -16.00
N ASN A 64 15.40 -20.36 -15.00
CA ASN A 64 14.58 -19.16 -15.02
C ASN A 64 15.35 -17.92 -15.49
N VAL A 65 16.68 -17.99 -15.56
CA VAL A 65 17.55 -16.88 -15.97
C VAL A 65 17.83 -16.95 -17.47
N GLU A 66 17.58 -15.85 -18.17
CA GLU A 66 17.87 -15.66 -19.59
C GLU A 66 19.19 -14.89 -19.80
N THR A 67 19.52 -14.65 -21.07
CA THR A 67 20.73 -13.91 -21.47
C THR A 67 20.84 -12.59 -20.72
N GLY A 68 22.03 -12.30 -20.18
CA GLY A 68 22.29 -11.03 -19.48
C GLY A 68 21.69 -10.94 -18.07
N SER A 69 21.48 -12.08 -17.39
CA SER A 69 20.91 -12.13 -16.04
C SER A 69 19.44 -11.69 -15.93
N PHE A 70 18.73 -11.62 -17.06
CA PHE A 70 17.34 -11.21 -17.11
C PHE A 70 16.38 -12.35 -16.71
N VAL A 71 15.34 -12.05 -15.94
CA VAL A 71 14.30 -13.00 -15.53
C VAL A 71 12.92 -12.42 -15.86
N PRO A 72 12.23 -12.91 -16.91
CA PRO A 72 10.90 -12.42 -17.25
C PRO A 72 9.85 -12.88 -16.24
N TYR A 73 8.76 -12.11 -16.12
CA TYR A 73 7.75 -12.27 -15.07
C TYR A 73 7.26 -13.73 -14.85
N ARG A 74 6.91 -14.47 -15.92
CA ARG A 74 6.44 -15.87 -15.79
C ARG A 74 7.51 -16.81 -15.21
N LYS A 75 8.79 -16.57 -15.52
CA LYS A 75 9.92 -17.34 -14.98
C LYS A 75 10.25 -16.89 -13.56
N ALA A 76 10.08 -15.60 -13.25
CA ALA A 76 10.17 -15.07 -11.89
C ALA A 76 9.17 -15.79 -10.96
N MET A 77 7.89 -15.85 -11.32
CA MET A 77 6.84 -16.57 -10.56
C MET A 77 7.12 -18.08 -10.38
N ARG A 78 7.90 -18.69 -11.28
CA ARG A 78 8.29 -20.10 -11.15
C ARG A 78 9.48 -20.25 -10.20
N MET A 79 10.46 -19.36 -10.34
CA MET A 79 11.64 -19.29 -9.49
C MET A 79 11.24 -19.00 -8.03
N GLU A 80 10.33 -18.05 -7.82
CA GLU A 80 9.74 -17.70 -6.54
C GLU A 80 9.17 -18.91 -5.82
N ARG A 81 8.21 -19.61 -6.44
CA ARG A 81 7.62 -20.84 -5.88
C ARG A 81 8.67 -21.87 -5.51
N GLY A 82 9.61 -22.15 -6.41
CA GLY A 82 10.68 -23.12 -6.14
C GLY A 82 11.59 -22.70 -4.99
N LEU A 83 11.97 -21.42 -4.90
CA LEU A 83 12.81 -20.90 -3.82
C LEU A 83 12.05 -20.86 -2.49
N ASN A 84 10.78 -20.48 -2.49
CA ASN A 84 9.95 -20.47 -1.29
C ASN A 84 9.76 -21.89 -0.73
N ASP A 85 9.46 -22.88 -1.58
CA ASP A 85 9.39 -24.29 -1.16
C ASP A 85 10.74 -24.76 -0.60
N PHE A 86 11.85 -24.44 -1.27
CA PHE A 86 13.19 -24.82 -0.83
C PHE A 86 13.59 -24.16 0.52
N LEU A 87 13.32 -22.87 0.69
CA LEU A 87 13.59 -22.13 1.92
C LEU A 87 12.74 -22.66 3.09
N THR A 88 11.46 -22.89 2.84
CA THR A 88 10.48 -23.29 3.86
C THR A 88 10.64 -24.74 4.29
N GLU A 89 10.92 -25.65 3.35
CA GLU A 89 10.98 -27.08 3.65
C GLU A 89 12.42 -27.52 3.97
N ASP A 90 13.37 -27.21 3.10
CA ASP A 90 14.71 -27.80 3.17
C ASP A 90 15.67 -26.97 4.02
N VAL A 91 15.75 -25.65 3.77
CA VAL A 91 16.67 -24.76 4.51
C VAL A 91 16.19 -24.56 5.95
N THR A 92 14.88 -24.42 6.18
CA THR A 92 14.34 -24.41 7.56
C THR A 92 14.56 -25.76 8.25
N GLY A 93 14.55 -26.86 7.50
CA GLY A 93 14.96 -28.18 8.00
C GLY A 93 16.38 -28.22 8.55
N LEU A 94 17.32 -27.50 7.92
CA LEU A 94 18.70 -27.34 8.44
C LEU A 94 18.70 -26.60 9.79
N VAL A 95 17.94 -25.50 9.90
CA VAL A 95 17.82 -24.72 11.15
C VAL A 95 17.27 -25.60 12.27
N ASN A 96 16.20 -26.36 12.01
CA ASN A 96 15.58 -27.26 12.99
C ASN A 96 16.53 -28.37 13.48
N ASN A 97 17.48 -28.76 12.64
CA ASN A 97 18.52 -29.75 12.96
C ASN A 97 19.85 -29.11 13.43
N LYS A 98 19.84 -27.80 13.71
CA LYS A 98 20.97 -27.02 14.27
C LYS A 98 22.16 -26.82 13.32
N TYR A 99 21.97 -27.01 12.02
CA TYR A 99 22.92 -26.66 10.95
C TYR A 99 22.79 -25.17 10.59
N PHE A 100 23.10 -24.30 11.55
CA PHE A 100 22.84 -22.86 11.46
C PHE A 100 23.77 -22.15 10.47
N ASP A 101 25.06 -22.51 10.48
CA ASP A 101 26.06 -21.92 9.58
C ASP A 101 25.71 -22.24 8.12
N GLU A 102 25.30 -23.48 7.84
CA GLU A 102 24.98 -23.95 6.50
C GLU A 102 23.65 -23.37 6.00
N ALA A 103 22.63 -23.29 6.85
CA ALA A 103 21.39 -22.58 6.53
C ALA A 103 21.66 -21.09 6.22
N PHE A 104 22.55 -20.45 6.99
CA PHE A 104 22.94 -19.08 6.72
C PHE A 104 23.75 -18.96 5.42
N ASP A 105 24.66 -19.88 5.12
CA ASP A 105 25.43 -19.89 3.88
C ASP A 105 24.56 -20.02 2.64
N ILE A 106 23.55 -20.89 2.67
CA ILE A 106 22.60 -21.06 1.57
C ILE A 106 21.77 -19.80 1.36
N THR A 107 21.21 -19.23 2.43
CA THR A 107 20.41 -17.99 2.31
C THR A 107 21.24 -16.79 1.85
N LYS A 108 22.50 -16.65 2.31
CA LYS A 108 23.44 -15.64 1.77
C LYS A 108 23.64 -15.80 0.27
N LEU A 109 23.81 -17.04 -0.18
CA LEU A 109 24.06 -17.34 -1.59
C LEU A 109 22.85 -16.98 -2.47
N ILE A 110 21.63 -17.26 -1.99
CA ILE A 110 20.39 -16.84 -2.65
C ILE A 110 20.28 -15.32 -2.67
N PHE A 111 20.41 -14.67 -1.51
CA PHE A 111 20.35 -13.21 -1.36
C PHE A 111 21.31 -12.48 -2.32
N LEU A 112 22.58 -12.92 -2.37
CA LEU A 112 23.60 -12.33 -3.24
C LEU A 112 23.34 -12.59 -4.73
N ARG A 113 22.67 -13.69 -5.08
CA ARG A 113 22.32 -13.96 -6.47
C ARG A 113 21.15 -13.09 -6.91
N LEU A 114 20.08 -13.00 -6.12
CA LEU A 114 18.89 -12.22 -6.46
C LEU A 114 19.27 -10.77 -6.76
N ASN A 115 20.11 -10.17 -5.91
CA ASN A 115 20.63 -8.81 -6.10
C ASN A 115 21.52 -8.62 -7.35
N LYS A 116 21.83 -9.68 -8.10
CA LYS A 116 22.57 -9.63 -9.38
C LYS A 116 21.69 -9.95 -10.59
N LEU A 117 20.42 -10.30 -10.38
CA LEU A 117 19.48 -10.63 -11.45
C LEU A 117 18.63 -9.39 -11.77
N ASN A 118 18.30 -9.23 -13.06
CA ASN A 118 17.32 -8.25 -13.50
C ASN A 118 15.95 -8.94 -13.60
N ILE A 119 15.17 -8.88 -12.52
CA ILE A 119 13.91 -9.60 -12.37
C ILE A 119 12.75 -8.65 -12.67
N VAL A 120 11.83 -9.07 -13.54
CA VAL A 120 10.57 -8.33 -13.76
C VAL A 120 9.64 -8.56 -12.57
N ASP A 121 9.64 -7.61 -11.63
CA ASP A 121 8.99 -7.73 -10.33
C ASP A 121 7.62 -7.02 -10.22
N SER A 122 6.81 -7.07 -11.27
CA SER A 122 5.49 -6.43 -11.26
C SER A 122 4.46 -7.12 -10.33
N GLY A 123 4.87 -8.11 -9.54
CA GLY A 123 4.00 -8.89 -8.67
C GLY A 123 4.54 -9.14 -7.26
N GLY A 124 5.62 -8.47 -6.83
CA GLY A 124 6.22 -8.67 -5.50
C GLY A 124 6.93 -10.02 -5.32
N VAL A 125 7.38 -10.62 -6.43
CA VAL A 125 8.13 -11.88 -6.46
C VAL A 125 9.40 -11.78 -5.63
N THR A 126 10.17 -10.70 -5.78
CA THR A 126 11.42 -10.56 -5.03
C THR A 126 11.17 -10.33 -3.54
N ASP A 127 10.15 -9.55 -3.20
CA ASP A 127 9.74 -9.28 -1.82
C ASP A 127 9.36 -10.57 -1.07
N ASP A 128 8.63 -11.47 -1.75
CA ASP A 128 8.22 -12.74 -1.15
C ASP A 128 9.41 -13.66 -0.88
N ILE A 129 10.37 -13.76 -1.81
CA ILE A 129 11.58 -14.55 -1.59
C ILE A 129 12.45 -13.93 -0.47
N MET A 130 12.61 -12.60 -0.45
CA MET A 130 13.38 -11.90 0.59
C MET A 130 12.73 -12.07 1.97
N ARG A 131 11.40 -12.06 2.04
CA ARG A 131 10.64 -12.34 3.27
C ARG A 131 10.95 -13.74 3.81
N GLU A 132 11.01 -14.77 2.96
CA GLU A 132 11.38 -16.11 3.41
C GLU A 132 12.85 -16.20 3.85
N ILE A 133 13.77 -15.49 3.17
CA ILE A 133 15.17 -15.37 3.62
C ILE A 133 15.24 -14.78 5.03
N PHE A 134 14.55 -13.66 5.28
CA PHE A 134 14.53 -13.02 6.59
C PHE A 134 13.85 -13.89 7.67
N ARG A 135 12.84 -14.68 7.31
CA ARG A 135 12.25 -15.69 8.22
C ARG A 135 13.25 -16.76 8.62
N VAL A 136 14.01 -17.29 7.67
CA VAL A 136 15.08 -18.25 7.97
C VAL A 136 16.13 -17.61 8.87
N TRP A 137 16.56 -16.38 8.57
CA TRP A 137 17.49 -15.64 9.43
C TRP A 137 16.95 -15.44 10.85
N GLN A 138 15.68 -15.06 10.98
CA GLN A 138 15.03 -14.93 12.28
C GLN A 138 15.01 -16.27 13.05
N ALA A 139 14.73 -17.37 12.35
CA ALA A 139 14.75 -18.71 12.95
C ALA A 139 16.15 -19.10 13.46
N ILE A 140 17.21 -18.74 12.71
CA ILE A 140 18.60 -18.91 13.15
C ILE A 140 18.90 -18.06 14.38
N LEU A 141 18.49 -16.78 14.40
CA LEU A 141 18.73 -15.90 15.54
C LEU A 141 18.00 -16.35 16.82
N ASN A 142 16.82 -16.97 16.69
CA ASN A 142 16.03 -17.45 17.81
C ASN A 142 16.57 -18.75 18.43
N GLN A 143 17.20 -19.62 17.62
CA GLN A 143 17.61 -20.97 18.04
C GLN A 143 19.13 -21.16 18.13
N GLY A 144 19.89 -20.34 17.42
CA GLY A 144 21.32 -20.47 17.23
C GLY A 144 22.15 -19.95 18.42
N PRO A 145 23.40 -20.41 18.55
CA PRO A 145 24.33 -19.88 19.55
C PRO A 145 24.74 -18.42 19.25
N LYS A 146 25.19 -17.68 20.27
CA LYS A 146 25.67 -16.29 20.10
C LYS A 146 26.78 -16.12 19.04
N THR A 147 27.55 -17.18 18.77
CA THR A 147 28.60 -17.19 17.74
C THR A 147 28.03 -17.00 16.34
N ILE A 148 26.94 -17.67 15.96
CA ILE A 148 26.31 -17.47 14.65
C ILE A 148 25.66 -16.08 14.59
N THR A 149 25.01 -15.62 15.66
CA THR A 149 24.45 -14.26 15.74
C THR A 149 25.49 -13.18 15.44
N ALA A 150 26.69 -13.29 16.00
CA ALA A 150 27.78 -12.34 15.74
C ALA A 150 28.30 -12.41 14.29
N THR A 151 28.32 -13.61 13.69
CA THR A 151 28.68 -13.79 12.28
C THR A 151 27.62 -13.21 11.35
N MET A 152 26.34 -13.46 11.62
CA MET A 152 25.22 -12.89 10.89
C MET A 152 25.25 -11.37 10.96
N PHE A 153 25.38 -10.80 12.16
CA PHE A 153 25.45 -9.35 12.34
C PHE A 153 26.54 -8.71 11.48
N ARG A 154 27.78 -9.22 11.57
CA ARG A 154 28.92 -8.70 10.79
C ARG A 154 28.68 -8.79 9.29
N TRP A 155 28.09 -9.89 8.82
CA TRP A 155 27.84 -10.06 7.40
C TRP A 155 26.70 -9.17 6.92
N ILE A 156 25.56 -9.14 7.61
CA ILE A 156 24.40 -8.33 7.24
C ILE A 156 24.82 -6.86 7.20
N ILE A 157 25.37 -6.32 8.29
CA ILE A 157 25.72 -4.89 8.37
C ILE A 157 26.76 -4.44 7.31
N SER A 158 27.57 -5.37 6.80
CA SER A 158 28.51 -5.11 5.69
C SER A 158 27.83 -4.92 4.32
N ARG A 159 26.54 -5.25 4.20
CA ARG A 159 25.76 -5.18 2.95
C ARG A 159 25.02 -3.87 2.74
N ARG A 160 24.98 -2.98 3.74
CA ARG A 160 24.20 -1.73 3.70
C ARG A 160 24.45 -0.89 2.43
N ASP A 161 25.70 -0.80 1.96
CA ASP A 161 26.10 0.01 0.79
C ASP A 161 25.91 -0.74 -0.55
N HIS A 162 25.42 -1.98 -0.49
CA HIS A 162 25.36 -2.92 -1.60
C HIS A 162 24.04 -3.71 -1.62
N LEU A 163 22.96 -3.10 -1.14
CA LEU A 163 21.61 -3.61 -1.37
C LEU A 163 21.33 -3.43 -2.86
N GLY A 164 21.03 -4.53 -3.56
CA GLY A 164 20.60 -4.46 -4.95
C GLY A 164 19.11 -4.17 -5.04
N ASP A 165 18.63 -3.88 -6.24
CA ASP A 165 17.23 -3.49 -6.53
C ASP A 165 16.18 -4.52 -6.05
N THR A 166 16.58 -5.76 -5.79
CA THR A 166 15.68 -6.83 -5.31
C THR A 166 15.49 -6.86 -3.80
N THR A 167 16.21 -6.00 -3.06
CA THR A 167 16.08 -5.90 -1.60
C THR A 167 15.43 -4.58 -1.25
N ASP A 168 14.23 -4.62 -0.68
CA ASP A 168 13.60 -3.45 -0.09
C ASP A 168 14.45 -2.94 1.10
N PRO A 169 14.99 -1.70 1.03
CA PRO A 169 15.75 -1.12 2.13
C PRO A 169 14.94 -1.01 3.43
N ASP A 170 13.63 -0.75 3.35
CA ASP A 170 12.78 -0.60 4.54
C ASP A 170 12.66 -1.95 5.28
N GLN A 171 12.40 -3.03 4.55
CA GLN A 171 12.38 -4.39 5.11
C GLN A 171 13.73 -4.80 5.72
N TYR A 172 14.83 -4.42 5.07
CA TYR A 172 16.18 -4.70 5.55
C TYR A 172 16.52 -3.94 6.84
N LEU A 173 16.18 -2.66 6.92
CA LEU A 173 16.36 -1.86 8.14
C LEU A 173 15.44 -2.33 9.26
N GLU A 174 14.20 -2.71 8.95
CA GLU A 174 13.28 -3.32 9.91
C GLU A 174 13.83 -4.64 10.48
N PHE A 175 14.51 -5.45 9.65
CA PHE A 175 15.17 -6.65 10.17
C PHE A 175 16.29 -6.28 11.16
N LEU A 176 17.08 -5.24 10.86
CA LEU A 176 18.16 -4.76 11.74
C LEU A 176 17.65 -4.08 13.01
N ILE A 177 16.52 -3.35 12.97
CA ILE A 177 15.94 -2.69 14.14
C ILE A 177 15.42 -3.73 15.12
N ASN A 178 14.77 -4.77 14.62
CA ASN A 178 14.14 -5.79 15.46
C ASN A 178 15.16 -6.77 16.08
N ASN A 179 16.33 -6.92 15.47
CA ASN A 179 17.35 -7.89 15.86
C ASN A 179 18.65 -7.23 16.35
N PHE A 180 19.61 -8.06 16.82
CA PHE A 180 20.96 -7.62 17.21
C PHE A 180 20.98 -6.52 18.29
N ARG A 181 20.41 -6.84 19.46
CA ARG A 181 20.20 -5.89 20.56
C ARG A 181 21.32 -5.86 21.61
N GLU A 182 22.43 -6.59 21.41
CA GLU A 182 23.57 -6.48 22.33
C GLU A 182 24.14 -5.03 22.27
N PRO A 183 24.60 -4.44 23.39
CA PRO A 183 24.95 -3.02 23.44
C PRO A 183 25.95 -2.57 22.38
N ASN A 184 26.96 -3.39 22.08
CA ASN A 184 27.94 -3.11 21.04
C ASN A 184 27.36 -3.18 19.61
N GLN A 185 26.33 -4.01 19.39
CA GLN A 185 25.64 -4.11 18.11
C GLN A 185 24.71 -2.91 17.91
N MET A 186 23.98 -2.51 18.94
CA MET A 186 23.12 -1.32 18.94
C MET A 186 23.94 -0.05 18.65
N GLU A 187 25.03 0.17 19.40
CA GLU A 187 25.92 1.32 19.18
C GLU A 187 26.51 1.32 17.76
N ARG A 188 26.88 0.14 17.24
CA ARG A 188 27.41 0.04 15.87
C ARG A 188 26.35 0.33 14.81
N LYS A 189 25.09 -0.11 14.99
CA LYS A 189 23.99 0.22 14.08
C LYS A 189 23.72 1.72 14.09
N LEU A 190 23.73 2.35 15.27
CA LEU A 190 23.52 3.78 15.44
C LEU A 190 24.64 4.60 14.77
N GLN A 191 25.90 4.21 14.97
CA GLN A 191 27.04 4.85 14.31
C GLN A 191 26.91 4.80 12.78
N ILE A 192 26.48 3.65 12.26
CA ILE A 192 26.29 3.49 10.81
C ILE A 192 25.15 4.36 10.30
N ALA A 193 24.03 4.44 11.03
CA ALA A 193 22.94 5.31 10.65
C ALA A 193 23.39 6.78 10.55
N GLY A 194 24.14 7.26 11.56
CA GLY A 194 24.72 8.61 11.54
C GLY A 194 25.66 8.84 10.35
N GLN A 195 26.56 7.88 10.08
CA GLN A 195 27.48 7.97 8.92
C GLN A 195 26.74 8.07 7.59
N GLN A 196 25.65 7.31 7.41
CA GLN A 196 24.89 7.33 6.17
C GLN A 196 24.15 8.66 5.98
N ILE A 197 23.66 9.26 7.07
CA ILE A 197 23.02 10.58 7.02
C ILE A 197 24.05 11.63 6.62
N GLU A 198 25.23 11.66 7.27
CA GLU A 198 26.32 12.57 6.92
C GLU A 198 26.76 12.43 5.45
N GLU A 199 26.90 11.19 4.96
CA GLU A 199 27.28 10.92 3.56
C GLU A 199 26.21 11.39 2.55
N LEU A 200 24.93 11.24 2.89
CA LEU A 200 23.82 11.63 2.03
C LEU A 200 23.53 13.13 2.04
N GLU A 201 23.80 13.81 3.16
CA GLU A 201 23.65 15.26 3.29
C GLU A 201 24.53 15.99 2.25
N ASP A 202 25.77 15.53 2.06
CA ASP A 202 26.73 16.09 1.10
C ASP A 202 26.33 15.87 -0.38
N ASP A 203 25.56 14.82 -0.67
CA ASP A 203 25.17 14.40 -2.03
C ASP A 203 23.76 14.88 -2.43
N THR A 204 22.97 15.40 -1.50
CA THR A 204 21.56 15.73 -1.74
C THR A 204 21.40 16.98 -2.60
N GLN A 205 20.77 16.79 -3.78
CA GLN A 205 20.38 17.91 -4.63
C GLN A 205 19.31 18.77 -3.94
N PRO A 206 19.43 20.12 -3.93
CA PRO A 206 18.51 21.02 -3.22
C PRO A 206 17.02 20.91 -3.60
N TRP A 207 16.70 20.23 -4.71
CA TRP A 207 15.37 20.13 -5.29
C TRP A 207 14.76 18.73 -5.22
N SER A 208 15.41 17.79 -4.53
CA SER A 208 14.91 16.41 -4.36
C SER A 208 14.52 16.16 -2.91
N TYR A 209 13.43 15.42 -2.69
CA TYR A 209 13.09 14.89 -1.37
C TYR A 209 14.15 13.85 -0.97
N PRO A 210 14.84 13.98 0.18
CA PRO A 210 15.95 13.12 0.54
C PRO A 210 15.47 11.78 1.12
N VAL A 211 14.87 10.94 0.27
CA VAL A 211 14.21 9.68 0.67
C VAL A 211 15.10 8.80 1.53
N ASP A 212 16.36 8.60 1.12
CA ASP A 212 17.28 7.69 1.81
C ASP A 212 17.79 8.29 3.13
N GLU A 213 18.00 9.61 3.19
CA GLU A 213 18.40 10.32 4.41
C GLU A 213 17.29 10.26 5.46
N GLU A 214 16.04 10.53 5.06
CA GLU A 214 14.85 10.42 5.91
C GLU A 214 14.70 9.00 6.48
N ARG A 215 14.95 7.98 5.65
CA ARG A 215 14.90 6.58 6.07
C ARG A 215 15.96 6.27 7.14
N TRP A 216 17.20 6.68 6.92
CA TRP A 216 18.27 6.48 7.90
C TRP A 216 18.06 7.29 9.18
N ALA A 217 17.53 8.51 9.09
CA ALA A 217 17.20 9.33 10.24
C ALA A 217 16.09 8.72 11.10
N LYS A 218 15.05 8.17 10.48
CA LYS A 218 14.02 7.37 11.18
C LYS A 218 14.65 6.17 11.88
N PHE A 219 15.49 5.40 11.18
CA PHE A 219 16.18 4.25 11.75
C PHE A 219 17.10 4.64 12.92
N TYR A 220 17.80 5.78 12.85
CA TYR A 220 18.61 6.32 13.94
C TYR A 220 17.75 6.59 15.18
N LEU A 221 16.63 7.30 15.02
CA LEU A 221 15.76 7.69 16.11
C LEU A 221 15.11 6.47 16.79
N GLU A 222 14.63 5.50 16.01
CA GLU A 222 14.11 4.24 16.54
C GLU A 222 15.17 3.46 17.33
N LEU A 223 16.43 3.43 16.87
CA LEU A 223 17.52 2.80 17.62
C LEU A 223 17.83 3.53 18.92
N ALA A 224 17.94 4.86 18.87
CA ALA A 224 18.24 5.67 20.04
C ALA A 224 17.13 5.56 21.10
N GLU A 225 15.86 5.48 20.68
CA GLU A 225 14.72 5.22 21.56
C GLU A 225 14.79 3.83 22.19
N GLN A 226 15.09 2.78 21.42
CA GLN A 226 15.29 1.43 21.96
C GLN A 226 16.46 1.33 22.94
N MET A 227 17.46 2.20 22.80
CA MET A 227 18.60 2.31 23.70
C MET A 227 18.31 3.17 24.94
N GLU A 228 17.14 3.83 24.99
CA GLU A 228 16.76 4.80 26.03
C GLU A 228 17.81 5.93 26.18
N ASP A 229 18.44 6.34 25.07
CA ASP A 229 19.54 7.33 25.04
C ASP A 229 19.01 8.73 24.69
N GLU A 230 18.36 9.36 25.67
CA GLU A 230 17.71 10.68 25.51
C GLU A 230 18.71 11.76 25.03
N ASP A 231 19.96 11.74 25.51
CA ASP A 231 20.98 12.72 25.12
C ASP A 231 21.36 12.63 23.64
N LYS A 232 21.32 11.43 23.04
CA LYS A 232 21.52 11.26 21.60
C LYS A 232 20.28 11.69 20.82
N ILE A 233 19.08 11.34 21.30
CA ILE A 233 17.82 11.75 20.68
C ILE A 233 17.72 13.27 20.56
N GLU A 234 17.90 13.99 21.67
CA GLU A 234 17.72 15.45 21.70
C GLU A 234 18.77 16.18 20.85
N ARG A 235 20.03 15.71 20.84
CA ARG A 235 21.06 16.24 19.94
C ARG A 235 20.72 16.01 18.48
N PHE A 236 20.32 14.78 18.15
CA PHE A 236 19.99 14.41 16.78
C PHE A 236 18.78 15.18 16.25
N ILE A 237 17.74 15.37 17.08
CA ILE A 237 16.61 16.24 16.74
C ILE A 237 17.13 17.65 16.44
N ALA A 238 17.89 18.25 17.36
CA ALA A 238 18.37 19.63 17.19
C ALA A 238 19.19 19.85 15.91
N GLU A 239 19.97 18.86 15.49
CA GLU A 239 20.84 18.91 14.30
C GLU A 239 20.05 18.65 13.01
N HIS A 240 19.03 17.78 13.03
CA HIS A 240 18.35 17.28 11.82
C HIS A 240 16.86 17.65 11.69
N LEU A 241 16.38 18.71 12.37
CA LEU A 241 14.98 19.18 12.28
C LEU A 241 14.50 19.59 10.86
N TYR A 242 15.41 19.68 9.88
CA TYR A 242 15.06 19.89 8.47
C TYR A 242 14.45 18.65 7.82
N LEU A 243 14.76 17.45 8.33
CA LEU A 243 14.17 16.18 7.91
C LEU A 243 12.77 16.02 8.50
N PHE A 244 11.82 15.58 7.68
CA PHE A 244 10.42 15.48 8.08
C PHE A 244 10.17 14.32 9.04
N GLU A 245 10.87 13.19 8.91
CA GLU A 245 10.77 12.08 9.86
C GLU A 245 11.29 12.50 11.25
N VAL A 246 12.39 13.26 11.30
CA VAL A 246 12.94 13.79 12.56
C VAL A 246 11.99 14.80 13.20
N ARG A 247 11.43 15.71 12.40
CA ARG A 247 10.42 16.66 12.87
C ARG A 247 9.15 15.97 13.37
N ASN A 248 8.64 14.96 12.64
CA ASN A 248 7.47 14.18 13.06
C ASN A 248 7.71 13.50 14.40
N PHE A 249 8.88 12.87 14.56
CA PHE A 249 9.27 12.23 15.80
C PHE A 249 9.34 13.24 16.97
N ALA A 250 9.94 14.41 16.77
CA ALA A 250 9.96 15.48 17.77
C ALA A 250 8.56 15.97 18.14
N ILE A 251 7.68 16.18 17.15
CA ILE A 251 6.28 16.55 17.38
C ILE A 251 5.56 15.50 18.23
N GLU A 252 5.65 14.23 17.86
CA GLU A 252 4.99 13.12 18.58
C GLU A 252 5.50 13.02 20.03
N ARG A 253 6.78 13.28 20.27
CA ARG A 253 7.36 13.35 21.61
C ARG A 253 6.80 14.49 22.44
N HIS A 254 6.79 15.70 21.90
CA HIS A 254 6.18 16.84 22.60
C HIS A 254 4.69 16.59 22.90
N ILE A 255 3.94 16.02 21.94
CA ILE A 255 2.53 15.64 22.16
C ILE A 255 2.40 14.62 23.29
N SER A 256 3.22 13.57 23.32
CA SER A 256 3.16 12.53 24.36
C SER A 256 3.56 13.05 25.75
N LYS A 257 4.44 14.05 25.82
CA LYS A 257 4.81 14.79 27.04
C LYS A 257 3.80 15.90 27.40
N ALA A 258 2.73 16.09 26.62
CA ALA A 258 1.74 17.18 26.73
C ALA A 258 2.33 18.61 26.60
N GLU A 259 3.48 18.72 25.94
CA GLU A 259 4.19 19.96 25.56
C GLU A 259 3.60 20.50 24.25
N TYR A 260 2.32 20.89 24.32
CA TYR A 260 1.55 21.19 23.11
C TYR A 260 1.99 22.48 22.40
N ASP A 261 2.58 23.45 23.10
CA ASP A 261 3.01 24.70 22.47
C ASP A 261 4.22 24.46 21.56
N GLU A 262 5.17 23.65 22.03
CA GLU A 262 6.36 23.22 21.30
C GLU A 262 5.96 22.41 20.06
N ALA A 263 5.04 21.46 20.20
CA ALA A 263 4.50 20.71 19.07
C ALA A 263 3.82 21.62 18.03
N ILE A 264 3.05 22.61 18.48
CA ILE A 264 2.37 23.58 17.60
C ILE A 264 3.39 24.40 16.81
N GLU A 265 4.47 24.88 17.45
CA GLU A 265 5.50 25.66 16.75
C GLU A 265 6.24 24.81 15.71
N LEU A 266 6.63 23.57 16.05
CA LEU A 266 7.26 22.66 15.09
C LEU A 266 6.35 22.36 13.88
N LEU A 267 5.05 22.20 14.10
CA LEU A 267 4.06 22.01 13.04
C LEU A 267 3.93 23.26 12.14
N LYS A 268 3.90 24.46 12.72
CA LYS A 268 3.85 25.73 11.97
C LYS A 268 5.11 25.94 11.12
N GLU A 269 6.28 25.75 11.70
CA GLU A 269 7.55 25.78 11.00
C GLU A 269 7.59 24.75 9.87
N GLY A 270 7.17 23.52 10.16
CA GLY A 270 7.06 22.45 9.16
C GLY A 270 6.13 22.84 8.00
N ARG A 271 5.03 23.56 8.28
CA ARG A 271 4.13 24.13 7.26
C ARG A 271 4.74 25.28 6.47
N ALA A 272 5.73 25.99 6.97
CA ALA A 272 6.43 27.06 6.26
C ALA A 272 7.49 26.55 5.25
N ILE A 273 7.97 25.30 5.39
CA ILE A 273 8.96 24.71 4.47
C ILE A 273 8.41 24.63 3.04
N GLU A 274 9.11 25.24 2.09
CA GLU A 274 8.78 25.20 0.66
C GLU A 274 9.06 23.80 0.07
N PHE A 275 8.37 23.39 -1.00
CA PHE A 275 8.61 22.10 -1.71
C PHE A 275 8.31 20.79 -0.96
N LYS A 276 7.45 20.79 0.06
CA LYS A 276 6.95 19.55 0.67
C LYS A 276 5.73 18.96 -0.04
N ARG A 277 5.53 17.64 0.15
CA ARG A 277 4.35 16.90 -0.33
C ARG A 277 3.05 17.49 0.22
N HIS A 278 2.01 17.57 -0.62
CA HIS A 278 0.71 18.14 -0.26
C HIS A 278 0.07 17.38 0.92
N GLU A 279 0.27 16.07 0.98
CA GLU A 279 -0.20 15.17 2.02
C GLU A 279 0.35 15.55 3.40
N LEU A 280 1.60 16.04 3.46
CA LEU A 280 2.22 16.40 4.74
C LEU A 280 1.60 17.68 5.33
N ASN A 281 1.29 18.66 4.48
CA ASN A 281 0.54 19.84 4.90
C ASN A 281 -0.83 19.48 5.46
N ARG A 282 -1.54 18.55 4.81
CA ARG A 282 -2.81 18.01 5.31
C ARG A 282 -2.61 17.37 6.68
N LYS A 283 -1.63 16.48 6.84
CA LYS A 283 -1.30 15.83 8.14
C LYS A 283 -1.04 16.86 9.24
N TYR A 284 -0.25 17.89 8.96
CA TYR A 284 0.05 18.94 9.93
C TYR A 284 -1.16 19.81 10.28
N THR A 285 -2.03 20.10 9.31
CA THR A 285 -3.28 20.85 9.53
C THR A 285 -4.22 20.06 10.45
N ILE A 286 -4.34 18.75 10.26
CA ILE A 286 -5.12 17.86 11.15
C ILE A 286 -4.55 17.87 12.57
N GLN A 287 -3.23 17.73 12.73
CA GLN A 287 -2.60 17.75 14.06
C GLN A 287 -2.77 19.11 14.75
N LEU A 288 -2.55 20.22 14.03
CA LEU A 288 -2.79 21.56 14.56
C LEU A 288 -4.24 21.75 15.02
N LYS A 289 -5.21 21.28 14.22
CA LYS A 289 -6.64 21.29 14.59
C LYS A 289 -6.85 20.61 15.94
N GLU A 290 -6.38 19.37 16.11
CA GLU A 290 -6.56 18.62 17.37
C GLU A 290 -5.85 19.30 18.55
N LEU A 291 -4.65 19.84 18.36
CA LEU A 291 -3.92 20.54 19.41
C LEU A 291 -4.60 21.84 19.85
N TYR A 292 -5.10 22.64 18.90
CA TYR A 292 -5.86 23.86 19.23
C TYR A 292 -7.18 23.54 19.94
N LYS A 293 -7.82 22.41 19.60
CA LYS A 293 -9.01 21.90 20.31
C LYS A 293 -8.67 21.56 21.76
N ILE A 294 -7.59 20.82 22.01
CA ILE A 294 -7.11 20.47 23.36
C ILE A 294 -6.81 21.74 24.17
N LYS A 295 -6.12 22.71 23.55
CA LYS A 295 -5.77 24.00 24.19
C LYS A 295 -6.95 24.96 24.31
N ARG A 296 -8.13 24.61 23.81
CA ARG A 296 -9.33 25.47 23.77
C ARG A 296 -9.07 26.81 23.05
N ASN A 297 -8.14 26.81 22.09
CA ASN A 297 -7.89 27.96 21.24
C ASN A 297 -8.87 27.94 20.06
N ARG A 298 -10.08 28.46 20.29
CA ARG A 298 -11.17 28.44 19.31
C ARG A 298 -10.79 29.13 18.00
N GLU A 299 -10.14 30.28 18.04
CA GLU A 299 -9.82 31.03 16.82
C GLU A 299 -8.89 30.24 15.89
N ALA A 300 -7.81 29.69 16.44
CA ALA A 300 -6.86 28.91 15.65
C ALA A 300 -7.49 27.59 15.17
N TYR A 301 -8.29 26.94 16.01
CA TYR A 301 -9.04 25.74 15.66
C TYR A 301 -9.96 25.93 14.44
N LEU A 302 -10.73 27.04 14.41
CA LEU A 302 -11.59 27.37 13.27
C LEU A 302 -10.79 27.62 12.00
N LYS A 303 -9.62 28.26 12.09
CA LYS A 303 -8.73 28.48 10.94
C LYS A 303 -8.25 27.16 10.33
N GLU A 304 -7.89 26.17 11.15
CA GLU A 304 -7.47 24.86 10.63
C GLU A 304 -8.64 24.09 10.03
N LEU A 305 -9.83 24.12 10.64
CA LEU A 305 -11.05 23.54 10.06
C LEU A 305 -11.43 24.16 8.71
N TRP A 306 -11.31 25.47 8.59
CA TRP A 306 -11.50 26.19 7.33
C TRP A 306 -10.55 25.67 6.25
N LEU A 307 -9.25 25.57 6.56
CA LEU A 307 -8.25 25.07 5.62
C LEU A 307 -8.49 23.61 5.23
N LEU A 308 -8.90 22.75 6.16
CA LEU A 308 -9.26 21.38 5.85
C LEU A 308 -10.44 21.34 4.88
N THR A 309 -11.50 22.07 5.18
CA THR A 309 -12.72 22.16 4.35
C THR A 309 -12.43 22.69 2.95
N THR A 310 -11.64 23.76 2.83
CA THR A 310 -11.51 24.50 1.57
C THR A 310 -10.31 24.09 0.71
N LYS A 311 -9.36 23.30 1.26
CA LYS A 311 -8.11 22.99 0.57
C LYS A 311 -7.66 21.54 0.65
N TYR A 312 -7.75 20.90 1.81
CA TYR A 312 -7.07 19.62 2.05
C TYR A 312 -8.00 18.39 2.07
N GLU A 313 -9.25 18.55 2.49
CA GLU A 313 -10.23 17.48 2.73
C GLU A 313 -11.47 17.64 1.86
N LEU A 314 -11.31 18.07 0.61
CA LEU A 314 -12.41 18.47 -0.28
C LEU A 314 -13.49 17.40 -0.50
N GLN A 315 -13.14 16.13 -0.32
CA GLN A 315 -14.03 14.97 -0.48
C GLN A 315 -14.63 14.47 0.85
N SER A 316 -14.27 15.06 1.98
CA SER A 316 -14.81 14.72 3.30
C SER A 316 -15.62 15.88 3.85
N LEU A 317 -16.86 15.60 4.24
CA LEU A 317 -17.74 16.58 4.90
C LEU A 317 -17.48 16.67 6.41
N GLU A 318 -16.56 15.88 6.96
CA GLU A 318 -16.28 15.87 8.39
C GLU A 318 -15.76 17.22 8.91
N PRO A 319 -14.73 17.86 8.31
CA PRO A 319 -14.27 19.18 8.77
C PRO A 319 -15.34 20.27 8.59
N PHE A 320 -16.14 20.18 7.53
CA PHE A 320 -17.25 21.10 7.28
C PHE A 320 -18.31 21.02 8.38
N ASN A 321 -18.73 19.82 8.74
CA ASN A 321 -19.70 19.59 9.81
C ASN A 321 -19.16 19.95 11.20
N GLU A 322 -17.87 19.67 11.45
CA GLU A 322 -17.22 20.07 12.69
C GLU A 322 -17.10 21.59 12.81
N LEU A 323 -16.88 22.29 11.69
CA LEU A 323 -16.88 23.75 11.60
C LEU A 323 -18.29 24.32 11.84
N LYS A 324 -19.32 23.76 11.18
CA LYS A 324 -20.73 24.13 11.38
C LYS A 324 -21.14 24.11 12.85
N ALA A 325 -20.74 23.06 13.57
CA ALA A 325 -21.07 22.89 14.98
C ALA A 325 -20.48 23.99 15.91
N GLN A 326 -19.58 24.84 15.40
CA GLN A 326 -18.99 25.94 16.17
C GLN A 326 -19.77 27.26 16.07
N TYR A 327 -20.80 27.32 15.22
CA TYR A 327 -21.60 28.52 14.97
C TYR A 327 -23.06 28.28 15.35
N SER A 328 -23.75 29.37 15.69
CA SER A 328 -25.23 29.36 15.74
C SER A 328 -25.81 29.16 14.33
N GLU A 329 -27.09 28.81 14.23
CA GLU A 329 -27.75 28.64 12.92
C GLU A 329 -27.72 29.95 12.11
N GLU A 330 -27.86 31.09 12.79
CA GLU A 330 -27.83 32.41 12.15
C GLU A 330 -26.44 32.78 11.62
N GLU A 331 -25.38 32.58 12.42
CA GLU A 331 -24.00 32.87 11.99
C GLU A 331 -23.52 31.89 10.92
N TRP A 332 -23.95 30.62 11.01
CA TRP A 332 -23.54 29.59 10.07
C TRP A 332 -23.99 29.88 8.65
N ALA A 333 -25.18 30.50 8.48
CA ALA A 333 -25.69 30.83 7.16
C ALA A 333 -24.71 31.69 6.36
N GLU A 334 -24.11 32.71 6.98
CA GLU A 334 -23.12 33.58 6.29
C GLU A 334 -21.81 32.84 6.01
N VAL A 335 -21.28 32.12 7.00
CA VAL A 335 -20.02 31.36 6.89
C VAL A 335 -20.12 30.26 5.82
N ARG A 336 -21.27 29.58 5.73
CA ARG A 336 -21.52 28.53 4.75
C ARG A 336 -21.42 29.05 3.33
N GLU A 337 -22.00 30.21 3.05
CA GLU A 337 -21.92 30.80 1.70
C GLU A 337 -20.48 31.18 1.36
N GLU A 338 -19.71 31.73 2.31
CA GLU A 338 -18.28 32.02 2.10
C GLU A 338 -17.48 30.74 1.79
N ILE A 339 -17.80 29.62 2.44
CA ILE A 339 -17.19 28.32 2.13
C ILE A 339 -17.54 27.90 0.70
N PHE A 340 -18.81 27.98 0.30
CA PHE A 340 -19.24 27.60 -1.05
C PHE A 340 -18.56 28.42 -2.14
N GLU A 341 -18.33 29.71 -1.90
CA GLU A 341 -17.59 30.59 -2.82
C GLU A 341 -16.09 30.29 -2.86
N THR A 342 -15.53 29.76 -1.77
CA THR A 342 -14.10 29.45 -1.64
C THR A 342 -13.74 28.07 -2.18
N LEU A 343 -14.68 27.13 -2.20
CA LEU A 343 -14.44 25.75 -2.64
C LEU A 343 -13.98 25.72 -4.11
N PRO A 344 -12.91 24.99 -4.44
CA PRO A 344 -12.43 24.86 -5.82
C PRO A 344 -13.38 23.99 -6.67
N GLU A 345 -13.28 24.08 -7.99
CA GLU A 345 -14.16 23.33 -8.93
C GLU A 345 -14.13 21.81 -8.75
N ASN A 346 -13.03 21.26 -8.25
CA ASN A 346 -12.90 19.83 -7.97
C ASN A 346 -13.52 19.40 -6.64
N ALA A 347 -13.99 20.35 -5.81
CA ALA A 347 -14.85 20.05 -4.69
C ALA A 347 -16.23 19.68 -5.23
N ARG A 348 -16.76 18.54 -4.79
CA ARG A 348 -18.10 18.08 -5.19
C ARG A 348 -19.17 18.93 -4.49
N LEU A 349 -19.37 20.14 -4.97
CA LEU A 349 -20.18 21.18 -4.30
C LEU A 349 -21.61 20.71 -3.96
N ALA A 350 -22.22 19.90 -4.82
CA ALA A 350 -23.55 19.33 -4.56
C ALA A 350 -23.58 18.35 -3.36
N ASP A 351 -22.47 17.72 -2.98
CA ASP A 351 -22.42 16.92 -1.74
C ASP A 351 -22.52 17.83 -0.50
N TYR A 352 -21.99 19.05 -0.56
CA TYR A 352 -22.16 20.06 0.50
C TYR A 352 -23.60 20.59 0.53
N TYR A 353 -24.22 20.82 -0.63
CA TYR A 353 -25.63 21.21 -0.70
C TYR A 353 -26.55 20.14 -0.12
N ARG A 354 -26.29 18.87 -0.45
CA ARG A 354 -26.99 17.71 0.14
C ARG A 354 -26.84 17.68 1.66
N ASN A 355 -25.63 17.85 2.17
CA ASN A 355 -25.38 17.89 3.61
C ASN A 355 -26.14 19.02 4.32
N GLU A 356 -26.36 20.14 3.63
CA GLU A 356 -27.09 21.30 4.15
C GLU A 356 -28.60 21.27 3.84
N GLY A 357 -29.10 20.24 3.16
CA GLY A 357 -30.50 20.12 2.77
C GLY A 357 -30.97 21.16 1.73
N LEU A 358 -30.04 21.69 0.92
CA LEU A 358 -30.29 22.74 -0.07
C LEU A 358 -30.72 22.14 -1.42
N GLU A 359 -31.87 21.49 -1.44
CA GLU A 359 -32.36 20.71 -2.60
C GLU A 359 -32.47 21.53 -3.90
N GLU A 360 -32.93 22.78 -3.84
CA GLU A 360 -32.99 23.67 -5.01
C GLU A 360 -31.62 23.90 -5.66
N ARG A 361 -30.55 23.97 -4.84
CA ARG A 361 -29.18 24.13 -5.34
C ARG A 361 -28.60 22.83 -5.88
N ILE A 362 -28.99 21.69 -5.32
CA ILE A 362 -28.68 20.38 -5.90
C ILE A 362 -29.31 20.28 -7.29
N LEU A 363 -30.58 20.68 -7.42
CA LEU A 363 -31.27 20.71 -8.71
C LEU A 363 -30.54 21.59 -9.72
N GLU A 364 -30.21 22.84 -9.37
CA GLU A 364 -29.46 23.75 -10.24
C GLU A 364 -28.10 23.17 -10.65
N TYR A 365 -27.39 22.55 -9.70
CA TYR A 365 -26.11 21.90 -9.98
C TYR A 365 -26.26 20.77 -11.01
N VAL A 366 -27.23 19.87 -10.82
CA VAL A 366 -27.48 18.74 -11.72
C VAL A 366 -27.94 19.23 -13.09
N GLN A 367 -28.79 20.26 -13.15
CA GLN A 367 -29.26 20.87 -14.41
C GLN A 367 -28.10 21.42 -15.25
N ASN A 368 -27.09 22.00 -14.59
CA ASN A 368 -25.92 22.59 -15.24
C ASN A 368 -24.76 21.60 -15.44
N SER A 369 -24.84 20.39 -14.87
CA SER A 369 -23.81 19.37 -15.03
C SER A 369 -23.69 18.89 -16.49
N THR A 370 -22.48 18.44 -16.84
CA THR A 370 -22.20 17.74 -18.10
C THR A 370 -21.97 16.24 -17.90
N TYR A 371 -22.04 15.75 -16.67
CA TYR A 371 -21.78 14.36 -16.29
C TYR A 371 -23.09 13.68 -15.87
N SER A 372 -23.52 12.65 -16.61
CA SER A 372 -24.73 11.88 -16.25
C SER A 372 -24.62 11.19 -14.89
N GLY A 373 -23.40 10.99 -14.38
CA GLY A 373 -23.17 10.41 -13.06
C GLY A 373 -23.73 11.29 -11.94
N ASP A 374 -23.79 12.61 -12.14
CA ASP A 374 -24.37 13.52 -11.16
C ASP A 374 -25.89 13.33 -11.07
N VAL A 375 -26.57 13.17 -12.21
CA VAL A 375 -28.01 12.87 -12.26
C VAL A 375 -28.34 11.65 -11.41
N LEU A 376 -27.62 10.54 -11.63
CA LEU A 376 -27.82 9.30 -10.89
C LEU A 376 -27.43 9.43 -9.42
N THR A 377 -26.41 10.23 -9.12
CA THR A 377 -25.94 10.42 -7.74
C THR A 377 -26.98 11.14 -6.89
N TYR A 378 -27.60 12.20 -7.42
CA TYR A 378 -28.50 13.09 -6.67
C TYR A 378 -29.99 12.83 -6.92
N GLU A 379 -30.33 11.83 -7.74
CA GLU A 379 -31.71 11.46 -8.06
C GLU A 379 -32.57 11.24 -6.82
N ALA A 380 -32.05 10.50 -5.84
CA ALA A 380 -32.80 10.17 -4.63
C ALA A 380 -33.17 11.40 -3.79
N ASP A 381 -32.39 12.48 -3.87
CA ASP A 381 -32.64 13.74 -3.17
C ASP A 381 -33.70 14.60 -3.88
N LEU A 382 -33.87 14.41 -5.19
CA LEU A 382 -34.68 15.29 -6.04
C LEU A 382 -35.99 14.68 -6.53
N LYS A 383 -36.03 13.37 -6.76
CA LYS A 383 -37.13 12.69 -7.49
C LYS A 383 -38.53 12.90 -6.91
N ASP A 384 -38.65 13.01 -5.59
CA ASP A 384 -39.96 13.09 -4.92
C ASP A 384 -40.55 14.50 -4.97
N LYS A 385 -39.69 15.54 -5.02
CA LYS A 385 -40.09 16.95 -4.99
C LYS A 385 -40.02 17.64 -6.35
N TYR A 386 -39.12 17.17 -7.23
CA TYR A 386 -38.86 17.73 -8.55
C TYR A 386 -38.94 16.65 -9.65
N PRO A 387 -40.03 15.87 -9.74
CA PRO A 387 -40.13 14.78 -10.71
C PRO A 387 -40.11 15.27 -12.16
N ASP A 388 -40.77 16.39 -12.45
CA ASP A 388 -40.85 16.95 -13.79
C ASP A 388 -39.50 17.51 -14.25
N GLU A 389 -38.79 18.23 -13.37
CA GLU A 389 -37.48 18.78 -13.65
C GLU A 389 -36.43 17.68 -13.79
N MET A 390 -36.52 16.61 -12.99
CA MET A 390 -35.66 15.45 -13.17
C MET A 390 -35.90 14.77 -14.51
N LEU A 391 -37.15 14.65 -14.93
CA LEU A 391 -37.49 14.09 -16.24
C LEU A 391 -36.93 14.95 -17.38
N ASP A 392 -36.99 16.29 -17.27
CA ASP A 392 -36.34 17.23 -18.20
C ASP A 392 -34.81 17.06 -18.25
N ILE A 393 -34.18 16.87 -17.08
CA ILE A 393 -32.73 16.63 -16.97
C ILE A 393 -32.35 15.32 -17.66
N TYR A 394 -33.02 14.23 -17.34
CA TYR A 394 -32.79 12.93 -17.98
C TYR A 394 -32.90 13.03 -19.49
N GLU A 395 -33.96 13.67 -19.98
CA GLU A 395 -34.18 13.88 -21.41
C GLU A 395 -33.04 14.69 -22.05
N LYS A 396 -32.65 15.82 -21.44
CA LYS A 396 -31.53 16.67 -21.90
C LYS A 396 -30.24 15.86 -22.03
N PHE A 397 -29.89 15.07 -21.03
CA PHE A 397 -28.69 14.24 -21.03
C PHE A 397 -28.75 13.13 -22.08
N ALA A 398 -29.89 12.43 -22.18
CA ALA A 398 -30.08 11.36 -23.14
C ALA A 398 -29.96 11.88 -24.58
N ARG A 399 -30.61 13.02 -24.90
CA ARG A 399 -30.50 13.70 -26.20
C ARG A 399 -29.07 14.18 -26.48
N GLY A 400 -28.39 14.75 -25.49
CA GLY A 400 -27.00 15.19 -25.62
C GLY A 400 -26.05 14.05 -25.98
N ARG A 401 -26.16 12.92 -25.26
CA ARG A 401 -25.36 11.72 -25.54
C ARG A 401 -25.70 11.06 -26.85
N MET A 402 -26.99 11.00 -27.21
CA MET A 402 -27.43 10.41 -28.48
C MET A 402 -26.76 11.06 -29.69
N LYS A 403 -26.62 12.39 -29.70
CA LYS A 403 -25.93 13.13 -30.77
C LYS A 403 -24.47 12.73 -30.94
N MET A 404 -23.79 12.35 -29.85
CA MET A 404 -22.37 11.98 -29.86
C MET A 404 -22.12 10.49 -30.11
N ALA A 405 -23.15 9.64 -29.97
CA ALA A 405 -22.98 8.20 -30.02
C ALA A 405 -22.78 7.68 -31.45
N ASN A 406 -21.70 6.92 -31.66
CA ASN A 406 -21.29 6.35 -32.95
C ASN A 406 -21.05 4.83 -32.91
N GLU A 407 -21.20 4.19 -31.75
CA GLU A 407 -20.97 2.76 -31.55
C GLU A 407 -22.07 2.11 -30.71
N ARG A 408 -22.28 0.80 -30.91
CA ARG A 408 -23.34 0.04 -30.24
C ARG A 408 -23.24 0.06 -28.72
N ARG A 409 -22.03 0.15 -28.16
CA ARG A 409 -21.81 0.27 -26.72
C ARG A 409 -22.43 1.56 -26.17
N LEU A 410 -22.21 2.71 -26.82
CA LEU A 410 -22.78 3.99 -26.41
C LEU A 410 -24.32 4.00 -26.55
N TYR A 411 -24.88 3.34 -27.56
CA TYR A 411 -26.34 3.20 -27.68
C TYR A 411 -26.94 2.44 -26.50
N ARG A 412 -26.28 1.36 -26.05
CA ARG A 412 -26.68 0.64 -24.84
C ARG A 412 -26.64 1.53 -23.61
N GLU A 413 -25.54 2.26 -23.40
CA GLU A 413 -25.40 3.17 -22.26
C GLU A 413 -26.50 4.26 -22.25
N ILE A 414 -26.87 4.79 -23.41
CA ILE A 414 -27.97 5.77 -23.53
C ILE A 414 -29.31 5.11 -23.21
N VAL A 415 -29.60 3.94 -23.79
CA VAL A 415 -30.85 3.20 -23.53
C VAL A 415 -31.00 2.87 -22.05
N GLU A 416 -29.94 2.39 -21.41
CA GLU A 416 -29.96 2.10 -19.98
C GLU A 416 -30.23 3.37 -19.15
N PHE A 417 -29.62 4.51 -19.51
CA PHE A 417 -29.87 5.79 -18.85
C PHE A 417 -31.31 6.31 -19.09
N THR A 418 -31.81 6.26 -20.33
CA THR A 418 -33.17 6.66 -20.69
C THR A 418 -34.22 5.80 -19.99
N ARG A 419 -33.91 4.53 -19.66
CA ARG A 419 -34.84 3.68 -18.90
C ARG A 419 -35.18 4.27 -17.54
N GLY A 420 -34.27 5.01 -16.90
CA GLY A 420 -34.54 5.71 -15.64
C GLY A 420 -35.69 6.72 -15.72
N MET A 421 -35.96 7.28 -16.91
CA MET A 421 -37.12 8.15 -17.12
C MET A 421 -38.45 7.44 -16.83
N LEU A 422 -38.53 6.12 -17.01
CA LEU A 422 -39.76 5.35 -16.79
C LEU A 422 -40.18 5.28 -15.31
N ASP A 423 -39.28 5.62 -14.39
CA ASP A 423 -39.57 5.67 -12.95
C ASP A 423 -40.31 6.96 -12.53
N TYR A 424 -40.46 7.91 -13.45
CA TYR A 424 -41.11 9.21 -13.22
C TYR A 424 -42.55 9.27 -13.77
N PRO A 425 -43.43 10.08 -13.15
CA PRO A 425 -44.71 10.47 -13.76
C PRO A 425 -44.49 11.00 -15.18
N ASP A 426 -45.36 10.64 -16.12
CA ASP A 426 -45.30 11.01 -17.54
C ASP A 426 -44.02 10.55 -18.28
N GLY A 427 -43.15 9.79 -17.62
CA GLY A 427 -41.90 9.31 -18.18
C GLY A 427 -42.08 8.39 -19.39
N ARG A 428 -43.12 7.54 -19.36
CA ARG A 428 -43.43 6.65 -20.48
C ARG A 428 -43.75 7.43 -21.76
N ASP A 429 -44.60 8.45 -21.66
CA ASP A 429 -45.01 9.26 -22.82
C ASP A 429 -43.81 9.97 -23.45
N ARG A 430 -42.91 10.51 -22.63
CA ARG A 430 -41.67 11.14 -23.13
C ARG A 430 -40.69 10.16 -23.74
N VAL A 431 -40.53 8.98 -23.14
CA VAL A 431 -39.67 7.92 -23.70
C VAL A 431 -40.20 7.44 -25.04
N ASP A 432 -41.51 7.24 -25.18
CA ASP A 432 -42.12 6.86 -26.47
C ASP A 432 -41.89 7.94 -27.53
N GLN A 433 -42.04 9.23 -27.18
CA GLN A 433 -41.70 10.34 -28.07
C GLN A 433 -40.21 10.33 -28.49
N LEU A 434 -39.28 10.10 -27.55
CA LEU A 434 -37.85 10.00 -27.86
C LEU A 434 -37.55 8.83 -28.80
N ILE A 435 -38.18 7.67 -28.61
CA ILE A 435 -38.02 6.51 -29.48
C ILE A 435 -38.50 6.83 -30.89
N GLU A 436 -39.67 7.45 -31.05
CA GLU A 436 -40.21 7.85 -32.35
C GLU A 436 -39.28 8.84 -33.08
N GLU A 437 -38.85 9.89 -32.37
CA GLU A 437 -37.94 10.91 -32.91
C GLU A 437 -36.59 10.31 -33.34
N TRP A 438 -35.94 9.53 -32.48
CA TRP A 438 -34.64 8.93 -32.79
C TRP A 438 -34.72 7.85 -33.87
N THR A 439 -35.82 7.08 -33.93
CA THR A 439 -36.03 6.11 -35.02
C THR A 439 -36.13 6.82 -36.36
N ALA A 440 -36.81 7.97 -36.42
CA ALA A 440 -36.94 8.77 -37.63
C ALA A 440 -35.61 9.46 -38.02
N GLU A 441 -34.92 10.09 -37.05
CA GLU A 441 -33.68 10.83 -37.28
C GLU A 441 -32.52 9.91 -37.67
N TYR A 442 -32.41 8.74 -37.04
CA TYR A 442 -31.30 7.80 -37.19
C TYR A 442 -31.66 6.52 -37.96
N GLN A 443 -32.64 6.57 -38.86
CA GLN A 443 -33.16 5.43 -39.65
C GLN A 443 -32.09 4.57 -40.35
N HIS A 444 -30.90 5.12 -40.63
CA HIS A 444 -29.78 4.42 -41.28
C HIS A 444 -28.80 3.75 -40.30
N ARG A 445 -29.14 3.68 -39.00
CA ARG A 445 -28.33 3.07 -37.94
C ARG A 445 -29.04 1.85 -37.34
N PRO A 446 -29.01 0.68 -37.98
CA PRO A 446 -29.78 -0.50 -37.53
C PRO A 446 -29.41 -0.94 -36.11
N ALA A 447 -28.12 -0.89 -35.76
CA ALA A 447 -27.66 -1.23 -34.41
C ALA A 447 -28.15 -0.25 -33.32
N MET A 448 -28.54 0.98 -33.68
CA MET A 448 -29.17 1.92 -32.74
C MET A 448 -30.65 1.56 -32.57
N ILE A 449 -31.36 1.33 -33.67
CA ILE A 449 -32.78 0.97 -33.68
C ILE A 449 -33.01 -0.30 -32.84
N GLU A 450 -32.18 -1.34 -33.03
CA GLU A 450 -32.22 -2.57 -32.22
C GLU A 450 -32.08 -2.33 -30.71
N GLU A 451 -31.30 -1.31 -30.30
CA GLU A 451 -31.14 -0.98 -28.88
C GLU A 451 -32.33 -0.16 -28.37
N LEU A 452 -32.89 0.76 -29.18
CA LEU A 452 -34.08 1.54 -28.84
C LEU A 452 -35.33 0.66 -28.64
N GLU A 453 -35.46 -0.44 -29.38
CA GLU A 453 -36.55 -1.40 -29.22
C GLU A 453 -36.63 -2.01 -27.82
N LYS A 454 -35.53 -1.97 -27.05
CA LYS A 454 -35.49 -2.47 -25.66
C LYS A 454 -36.13 -1.52 -24.63
N LEU A 455 -36.55 -0.32 -25.06
CA LEU A 455 -37.28 0.64 -24.22
C LEU A 455 -38.80 0.56 -24.42
N LYS A 456 -39.26 -0.17 -25.43
CA LYS A 456 -40.69 -0.41 -25.67
C LYS A 456 -41.22 -1.44 -24.70
#